data_AF-W4PDV6-F1
#
_entry.id   AF-W4PDV6-F1
#
_cell.length_a   1.000
_cell.length_b   1.000
_cell.length_c   1.000
_cell.angle_alpha   90.00
_cell.angle_beta   90.00
_cell.angle_gamma   90.00
#
_symmetry.space_group_name_H-M   'P 1'
#
loop_
_entity.id
_entity.type
_entity.pdbx_description
1 polymer ?
#
loop_
_entity_poly.entity_id
_entity_poly.type
_entity_poly.pdbx_seq_one_letter_code
_entity_poly.pdbx_strand_id
1 'polypeptide(L)'
;MSEQFEMIAKTFQGLEETLAEELTALGADNIEIGRRMVSFTGDKKMMYKANFCLRTAIRILKPIKHFTAKDADEVYEQIQAIPWEEYLDENKTFAIDAVVYSEEFRHSKFVSYKVKDAIADYFREKSGKRPSVRINKPDVLLNIHIAQTTCTLSLDSSGESLHRRGYRQEAVEAPLNEVLAAGMILMTGWRGECDLIDPMCGSGTIPIEAVLIARNIAPGVFRKGFAFEKWTDFDSDLFDEIYNDDTQERDFEHKIYGYDNNPKAHEIAAYNIKAAGVSKDVTLKLQPFQQFEQPGNKSIIITNPPYGERISTNDLLGLYQTIGERLKHAFVGNEAWVLSYRDECFDQIGLKASQKIPLFNGALECQFRKYEIFDGKYREFKTQEAEKEEGRDESAPYRDEIRKPHRDSEHKFRKEGERTYRRESEYKSRKEEDNRYDSRSEENRTFRREREYKPRREGERPFRRERGGGYNARREEERTFRREGAEKPRREGGKSFRREEGSFRRDERDSRGMIEKENRAESFVRREIPKF
;
A
#
# COMPACT_ATOMS: atom_id res chain seq x y z
N MET A 1 34.13 1.39 4.56
CA MET A 1 32.89 0.70 4.97
C MET A 1 31.80 1.74 5.00
N SER A 2 30.58 1.41 4.57
CA SER A 2 29.42 2.29 4.72
C SER A 2 29.04 2.42 6.20
N GLU A 3 28.43 3.55 6.56
CA GLU A 3 27.89 3.76 7.91
C GLU A 3 26.66 2.86 8.11
N GLN A 4 26.72 2.03 9.14
CA GLN A 4 25.63 1.12 9.54
C GLN A 4 24.80 1.79 10.63
N PHE A 5 23.48 1.75 10.51
CA PHE A 5 22.56 2.35 11.47
C PHE A 5 21.33 1.48 11.74
N GLU A 6 20.69 1.69 12.89
CA GLU A 6 19.42 1.06 13.24
C GLU A 6 18.29 1.53 12.32
N MET A 7 17.38 0.62 11.99
CA MET A 7 16.12 0.89 11.31
C MET A 7 14.99 0.06 11.94
N ILE A 8 13.78 0.61 11.91
CA ILE A 8 12.57 -0.05 12.42
C ILE A 8 11.55 -0.13 11.28
N ALA A 9 11.27 -1.34 10.81
CA ALA A 9 10.18 -1.62 9.87
C ALA A 9 8.89 -1.91 10.66
N LYS A 10 7.88 -1.05 10.54
CA LYS A 10 6.56 -1.25 11.17
C LYS A 10 5.66 -2.11 10.27
N THR A 11 4.86 -3.00 10.84
CA THR A 11 3.91 -3.89 10.12
C THR A 11 2.60 -4.13 10.90
N PHE A 12 1.70 -4.96 10.36
CA PHE A 12 0.51 -5.42 11.08
C PHE A 12 0.85 -6.56 12.05
N GLN A 13 0.01 -6.71 13.08
CA GLN A 13 0.16 -7.82 14.03
C GLN A 13 -0.15 -9.16 13.35
N GLY A 14 0.74 -10.12 13.55
CA GLY A 14 0.76 -11.41 12.89
C GLY A 14 1.66 -11.47 11.64
N LEU A 15 2.24 -10.35 11.17
CA LEU A 15 3.13 -10.34 10.00
C LEU A 15 4.61 -10.12 10.37
N GLU A 16 4.95 -10.04 11.65
CA GLU A 16 6.31 -9.70 12.09
C GLU A 16 7.36 -10.76 11.72
N GLU A 17 6.99 -12.05 11.74
CA GLU A 17 7.85 -13.15 11.26
C GLU A 17 8.09 -13.07 9.74
N THR A 18 7.03 -12.84 8.96
CA THR A 18 7.11 -12.70 7.49
C THR A 18 7.93 -11.48 7.07
N LEU A 19 7.87 -10.38 7.83
CA LEU A 19 8.72 -9.21 7.62
C LEU A 19 10.19 -9.50 7.94
N ALA A 20 10.48 -10.31 8.96
CA ALA A 20 11.83 -10.76 9.28
C ALA A 20 12.40 -11.67 8.17
N GLU A 21 11.59 -12.55 7.58
CA GLU A 21 11.98 -13.32 6.38
C GLU A 21 12.34 -12.40 5.21
N GLU A 22 11.50 -11.41 4.88
CA GLU A 22 11.80 -10.46 3.80
C GLU A 22 13.08 -9.63 4.06
N LEU A 23 13.29 -9.17 5.30
CA LEU A 23 14.50 -8.45 5.69
C LEU A 23 15.75 -9.33 5.59
N THR A 24 15.66 -10.59 5.99
CA THR A 24 16.74 -11.58 5.86
C THR A 24 17.09 -11.81 4.39
N ALA A 25 16.08 -11.97 3.54
CA ALA A 25 16.26 -12.16 2.09
C ALA A 25 16.85 -10.94 1.36
N LEU A 26 16.65 -9.73 1.89
CA LEU A 26 17.29 -8.51 1.37
C LEU A 26 18.74 -8.31 1.85
N GLY A 27 19.19 -9.08 2.85
CA GLY A 27 20.53 -8.96 3.45
C GLY A 27 20.62 -7.90 4.55
N ALA A 28 19.59 -7.75 5.39
CA ALA A 28 19.64 -6.93 6.60
C ALA A 28 20.34 -7.67 7.77
N ASP A 29 21.09 -6.92 8.58
CA ASP A 29 21.80 -7.42 9.76
C ASP A 29 20.97 -7.23 11.05
N ASN A 30 21.33 -7.96 12.11
CA ASN A 30 20.77 -7.80 13.49
C ASN A 30 19.23 -7.71 13.55
N ILE A 31 18.56 -8.64 12.87
CA ILE A 31 17.10 -8.67 12.75
C ILE A 31 16.46 -9.13 14.08
N GLU A 32 15.67 -8.25 14.69
CA GLU A 32 14.96 -8.49 15.95
C GLU A 32 13.45 -8.29 15.78
N ILE A 33 12.67 -9.35 16.05
CA ILE A 33 11.21 -9.33 16.01
C ILE A 33 10.66 -8.70 17.29
N GLY A 34 9.84 -7.65 17.14
CA GLY A 34 9.07 -7.05 18.22
C GLY A 34 7.57 -7.01 17.90
N ARG A 35 6.80 -6.28 18.71
CA ARG A 35 5.34 -6.18 18.50
C ARG A 35 5.01 -5.17 17.40
N ARG A 36 4.41 -5.62 16.30
CA ARG A 36 4.04 -4.84 15.10
C ARG A 36 5.23 -4.16 14.41
N MET A 37 6.43 -4.70 14.61
CA MET A 37 7.67 -4.17 14.05
C MET A 37 8.79 -5.20 14.03
N VAL A 38 9.75 -4.99 13.14
CA VAL A 38 11.05 -5.66 13.14
C VAL A 38 12.14 -4.58 13.12
N SER A 39 13.05 -4.62 14.10
CA SER A 39 14.27 -3.81 14.11
C SER A 39 15.37 -4.55 13.36
N PHE A 40 16.24 -3.80 12.70
CA PHE A 40 17.37 -4.33 11.95
C PHE A 40 18.44 -3.25 11.80
N THR A 41 19.68 -3.63 11.47
CA THR A 41 20.72 -2.70 11.06
C THR A 41 21.01 -2.82 9.57
N GLY A 42 21.42 -1.71 8.96
CA GLY A 42 21.85 -1.66 7.58
C GLY A 42 22.43 -0.30 7.23
N ASP A 43 22.96 -0.18 6.02
CA ASP A 43 23.42 1.11 5.49
C ASP A 43 22.35 1.83 4.66
N LYS A 44 22.74 2.94 4.03
CA LYS A 44 21.89 3.73 3.13
C LYS A 44 21.30 2.91 1.97
N LYS A 45 22.05 1.96 1.40
CA LYS A 45 21.57 1.08 0.33
C LYS A 45 20.51 0.12 0.87
N MET A 46 20.71 -0.41 2.08
CA MET A 46 19.71 -1.23 2.75
C MET A 46 18.44 -0.44 3.11
N MET A 47 18.55 0.81 3.57
CA MET A 47 17.39 1.67 3.84
C MET A 47 16.55 1.93 2.58
N TYR A 48 17.19 2.20 1.44
CA TYR A 48 16.50 2.38 0.17
C TYR A 48 15.86 1.07 -0.32
N LYS A 49 16.59 -0.07 -0.25
CA LYS A 49 16.04 -1.41 -0.54
C LYS A 49 14.83 -1.76 0.34
N ALA A 50 14.89 -1.48 1.64
CA ALA A 50 13.79 -1.76 2.57
C ALA A 50 12.49 -1.03 2.16
N ASN A 51 12.60 0.25 1.76
CA ASN A 51 11.45 1.02 1.28
C ASN A 51 10.93 0.54 -0.09
N PHE A 52 11.82 0.09 -0.98
CA PHE A 52 11.49 -0.26 -2.35
C PHE A 52 10.97 -1.70 -2.50
N CYS A 53 11.53 -2.65 -1.76
CA CYS A 53 11.33 -4.08 -1.97
C CYS A 53 10.35 -4.74 -0.97
N LEU A 54 10.27 -4.27 0.28
CA LEU A 54 9.49 -4.97 1.32
C LEU A 54 7.99 -4.89 1.05
N ARG A 55 7.33 -6.06 1.03
CA ARG A 55 5.91 -6.20 0.73
C ARG A 55 5.07 -6.10 1.99
N THR A 56 5.56 -6.60 3.12
CA THR A 56 4.86 -6.64 4.42
C THR A 56 5.16 -5.43 5.33
N ALA A 57 6.05 -4.52 4.94
CA ALA A 57 6.31 -3.28 5.67
C ALA A 57 5.24 -2.20 5.43
N ILE A 58 4.93 -1.40 6.45
CA ILE A 58 3.97 -0.27 6.44
C ILE A 58 4.71 1.08 6.39
N ARG A 59 5.83 1.19 7.11
CA ARG A 59 6.75 2.35 7.18
C ARG A 59 8.15 1.84 7.58
N ILE A 60 9.21 2.44 7.04
CA ILE A 60 10.60 2.25 7.47
C ILE A 60 11.07 3.52 8.18
N LEU A 61 11.47 3.38 9.43
CA LEU A 61 11.97 4.47 10.26
C LEU A 61 13.48 4.33 10.47
N LYS A 62 14.22 5.44 10.46
CA LYS A 62 15.61 5.54 10.91
C LYS A 62 15.63 6.30 12.24
N PRO A 63 15.84 5.63 13.40
CA PRO A 63 16.08 6.32 14.65
C PRO A 63 17.26 7.28 14.56
N ILE A 64 17.10 8.45 15.20
CA ILE A 64 18.14 9.50 15.30
C ILE A 64 18.44 9.89 16.75
N LYS A 65 17.55 9.59 17.70
CA LYS A 65 17.84 9.72 19.13
C LYS A 65 16.98 8.79 19.97
N HIS A 66 17.63 8.10 20.91
CA HIS A 66 16.99 7.33 21.98
C HIS A 66 17.29 8.06 23.30
N PHE A 67 16.28 8.26 24.14
CA PHE A 67 16.42 8.96 25.41
C PHE A 67 15.31 8.54 26.38
N THR A 68 15.47 8.86 27.66
CA THR A 68 14.38 8.75 28.65
C THR A 68 13.82 10.14 28.95
N ALA A 69 12.50 10.26 29.06
CA ALA A 69 11.84 11.44 29.59
C ALA A 69 10.65 11.03 30.48
N LYS A 70 10.46 11.74 31.58
CA LYS A 70 9.34 11.56 32.53
C LYS A 70 8.18 12.51 32.22
N ASP A 71 8.49 13.70 31.71
CA ASP A 71 7.54 14.74 31.37
C ASP A 71 7.87 15.40 30.01
N ALA A 72 7.03 16.34 29.60
CA ALA A 72 7.12 16.97 28.29
C ALA A 72 8.18 18.08 28.18
N ASP A 73 8.79 18.49 29.29
CA ASP A 73 9.88 19.47 29.32
C ASP A 73 11.23 18.73 29.22
N GLU A 74 11.39 17.59 29.90
CA GLU A 74 12.48 16.63 29.61
C GLU A 74 12.46 16.20 28.11
N VAL A 75 11.27 15.99 27.51
CA VAL A 75 11.17 15.77 26.04
C VAL A 75 11.64 16.99 25.26
N TYR A 76 11.19 18.20 25.61
CA TYR A 76 11.53 19.43 24.88
C TYR A 76 13.06 19.65 24.86
N GLU A 77 13.72 19.55 26.01
CA GLU A 77 15.19 19.69 26.14
C GLU A 77 15.94 18.65 25.29
N GLN A 78 15.52 17.38 25.36
CA GLN A 78 16.17 16.30 24.60
C GLN A 78 15.99 16.43 23.08
N ILE A 79 14.92 17.09 22.62
CA ILE A 79 14.68 17.39 21.21
C ILE A 79 15.44 18.65 20.75
N GLN A 80 15.51 19.70 21.58
CA GLN A 80 16.27 20.92 21.26
C GLN A 80 17.77 20.64 21.20
N ALA A 81 18.29 19.70 21.99
CA ALA A 81 19.70 19.31 22.01
C ALA A 81 20.19 18.49 20.78
N ILE A 82 19.40 18.39 19.69
CA ILE A 82 19.79 17.69 18.45
C ILE A 82 20.38 18.70 17.44
N PRO A 83 21.47 18.38 16.71
CA PRO A 83 22.01 19.21 15.63
C PRO A 83 21.09 19.19 14.40
N TRP A 84 20.01 19.96 14.42
CA TRP A 84 18.94 19.85 13.43
C TRP A 84 19.32 20.17 11.98
N GLU A 85 20.42 20.91 11.75
CA GLU A 85 20.96 21.17 10.40
C GLU A 85 21.39 19.90 9.65
N GLU A 86 21.67 18.81 10.35
CA GLU A 86 22.00 17.51 9.72
C GLU A 86 20.80 16.94 8.97
N TYR A 87 19.57 17.25 9.42
CA TYR A 87 18.33 16.59 8.99
C TYR A 87 17.34 17.54 8.29
N LEU A 88 17.34 18.83 8.65
CA LEU A 88 16.35 19.83 8.24
C LEU A 88 17.02 21.18 7.97
N ASP A 89 16.45 21.96 7.06
CA ASP A 89 16.84 23.35 6.83
C ASP A 89 15.62 24.28 6.88
N GLU A 90 15.88 25.59 6.99
CA GLU A 90 14.86 26.64 7.16
C GLU A 90 13.78 26.67 6.07
N ASN A 91 14.07 26.17 4.87
CA ASN A 91 13.20 26.23 3.70
C ASN A 91 12.34 24.96 3.56
N LYS A 92 12.79 23.85 4.16
CA LYS A 92 12.04 22.58 4.19
C LYS A 92 10.85 22.68 5.14
N THR A 93 9.81 21.90 4.83
CA THR A 93 8.65 21.72 5.70
C THR A 93 8.71 20.43 6.50
N PHE A 94 8.20 20.43 7.73
CA PHE A 94 8.22 19.24 8.59
C PHE A 94 6.88 18.95 9.28
N ALA A 95 6.72 17.73 9.78
CA ALA A 95 5.59 17.31 10.62
C ALA A 95 6.00 16.23 11.64
N ILE A 96 5.28 16.15 12.76
CA ILE A 96 5.53 15.18 13.85
C ILE A 96 4.34 14.22 14.00
N ASP A 97 4.57 12.94 13.75
CA ASP A 97 3.69 11.84 14.11
C ASP A 97 4.09 11.28 15.49
N ALA A 98 3.16 11.23 16.45
CA ALA A 98 3.45 10.80 17.82
C ALA A 98 2.64 9.57 18.21
N VAL A 99 3.32 8.49 18.56
CA VAL A 99 2.75 7.25 19.06
C VAL A 99 3.16 7.09 20.52
N VAL A 100 2.18 7.03 21.42
CA VAL A 100 2.44 7.13 22.86
C VAL A 100 1.68 6.06 23.63
N TYR A 101 2.41 5.36 24.50
CA TYR A 101 1.93 4.33 25.42
C TYR A 101 2.56 4.59 26.80
N SER A 102 1.96 5.50 27.57
CA SER A 102 2.46 5.93 28.88
C SER A 102 1.31 6.46 29.75
N GLU A 103 1.46 6.37 31.07
CA GLU A 103 0.48 6.88 32.05
C GLU A 103 0.63 8.39 32.27
N GLU A 104 1.83 8.94 32.05
CA GLU A 104 2.15 10.37 32.15
C GLU A 104 1.83 11.11 30.84
N PHE A 105 2.35 10.62 29.71
CA PHE A 105 2.15 11.23 28.39
C PHE A 105 0.77 10.88 27.79
N ARG A 106 -0.31 11.35 28.42
CA ARG A 106 -1.69 10.93 28.09
C ARG A 106 -2.19 11.34 26.70
N HIS A 107 -1.54 12.28 26.02
CA HIS A 107 -2.01 12.87 24.76
C HIS A 107 -0.89 13.03 23.72
N SER A 108 -0.89 12.20 22.68
CA SER A 108 0.10 12.25 21.59
C SER A 108 0.20 13.62 20.91
N LYS A 109 -0.93 14.33 20.70
CA LYS A 109 -0.93 15.69 20.12
C LYS A 109 -0.09 16.69 20.93
N PHE A 110 -0.05 16.56 22.26
CA PHE A 110 0.75 17.44 23.12
C PHE A 110 2.25 17.18 22.94
N VAL A 111 2.64 15.90 22.84
CA VAL A 111 4.00 15.48 22.49
C VAL A 111 4.38 15.99 21.09
N SER A 112 3.52 15.81 20.07
CA SER A 112 3.75 16.36 18.73
C SER A 112 3.98 17.88 18.74
N TYR A 113 3.25 18.63 19.57
CA TYR A 113 3.46 20.07 19.69
C TYR A 113 4.80 20.40 20.36
N LYS A 114 5.13 19.78 21.50
CA LYS A 114 6.40 20.01 22.22
C LYS A 114 7.64 19.72 21.36
N VAL A 115 7.64 18.60 20.63
CA VAL A 115 8.71 18.26 19.66
C VAL A 115 8.79 19.33 18.56
N LYS A 116 7.64 19.76 18.02
CA LYS A 116 7.54 20.77 16.96
C LYS A 116 7.97 22.17 17.43
N ASP A 117 7.76 22.52 18.69
CA ASP A 117 8.21 23.79 19.27
C ASP A 117 9.72 23.76 19.49
N ALA A 118 10.28 22.71 20.11
CA ALA A 118 11.73 22.54 20.29
C ALA A 118 12.53 22.67 18.99
N ILE A 119 12.04 22.06 17.89
CA ILE A 119 12.64 22.21 16.55
C ILE A 119 12.51 23.66 16.04
N ALA A 120 11.33 24.27 16.17
CA ALA A 120 11.09 25.63 15.67
C ALA A 120 11.79 26.73 16.49
N ASP A 121 12.17 26.44 17.73
CA ASP A 121 12.92 27.31 18.63
C ASP A 121 14.44 27.15 18.43
N TYR A 122 14.94 25.92 18.21
CA TYR A 122 16.34 25.66 17.82
C TYR A 122 16.81 26.51 16.63
N PHE A 123 16.06 26.49 15.53
CA PHE A 123 16.39 27.33 14.36
C PHE A 123 16.26 28.83 14.66
N ARG A 124 15.37 29.24 15.57
CA ARG A 124 15.19 30.65 15.91
C ARG A 124 16.35 31.20 16.71
N GLU A 125 16.86 30.43 17.66
CA GLU A 125 18.06 30.77 18.43
C GLU A 125 19.31 30.82 17.53
N LYS A 126 19.40 29.90 16.57
CA LYS A 126 20.59 29.73 15.71
C LYS A 126 20.64 30.68 14.51
N SER A 127 19.51 31.05 13.91
CA SER A 127 19.47 31.87 12.69
C SER A 127 18.39 32.97 12.66
N GLY A 128 17.58 33.12 13.72
CA GLY A 128 16.47 34.08 13.78
C GLY A 128 15.23 33.69 12.98
N LYS A 129 15.25 32.54 12.29
CA LYS A 129 14.16 32.02 11.45
C LYS A 129 13.62 30.71 12.01
N ARG A 130 12.62 30.09 11.35
CA ARG A 130 12.14 28.75 11.68
C ARG A 130 11.65 28.01 10.43
N PRO A 131 11.85 26.69 10.33
CA PRO A 131 11.24 25.87 9.29
C PRO A 131 9.71 25.85 9.44
N SER A 132 9.01 25.60 8.33
CA SER A 132 7.53 25.64 8.29
C SER A 132 6.91 24.29 8.60
N VAL A 133 5.84 24.26 9.40
CA VAL A 133 5.13 23.02 9.75
C VAL A 133 4.07 22.73 8.68
N ARG A 134 4.10 21.53 8.08
CA ARG A 134 3.18 21.11 7.01
C ARG A 134 2.71 19.67 7.20
N ILE A 135 1.52 19.51 7.78
CA ILE A 135 0.90 18.19 8.02
C ILE A 135 0.71 17.41 6.69
N ASN A 136 0.23 18.08 5.65
CA ASN A 136 -0.10 17.45 4.37
C ASN A 136 1.10 17.47 3.42
N LYS A 137 1.81 16.34 3.33
CA LYS A 137 3.03 16.11 2.53
C LYS A 137 4.20 17.05 2.93
N PRO A 138 4.76 16.87 4.14
CA PRO A 138 5.99 17.54 4.56
C PRO A 138 7.18 17.14 3.67
N ASP A 139 8.32 17.79 3.91
CA ASP A 139 9.61 17.40 3.36
C ASP A 139 10.39 16.47 4.30
N VAL A 140 10.26 16.67 5.62
CA VAL A 140 10.73 15.74 6.65
C VAL A 140 9.56 15.33 7.55
N LEU A 141 9.29 14.02 7.65
CA LEU A 141 8.33 13.47 8.61
C LEU A 141 9.12 12.81 9.75
N LEU A 142 8.88 13.26 10.97
CA LEU A 142 9.45 12.67 12.19
C LEU A 142 8.39 11.82 12.89
N ASN A 143 8.79 10.63 13.33
CA ASN A 143 8.01 9.80 14.24
C ASN A 143 8.65 9.86 15.63
N ILE A 144 7.87 10.22 16.65
CA ILE A 144 8.27 10.03 18.05
C ILE A 144 7.44 8.90 18.65
N HIS A 145 8.13 7.89 19.18
CA HIS A 145 7.54 6.81 19.94
C HIS A 145 7.90 6.97 21.41
N ILE A 146 6.90 6.95 22.30
CA ILE A 146 7.10 6.96 23.75
C ILE A 146 6.44 5.72 24.36
N ALA A 147 7.24 4.85 24.95
CA ALA A 147 6.80 3.68 25.70
C ALA A 147 7.23 3.83 27.17
N GLN A 148 6.25 4.01 28.07
CA GLN A 148 6.44 4.41 29.47
C GLN A 148 7.23 5.73 29.56
N THR A 149 8.55 5.66 29.83
CA THR A 149 9.48 6.81 29.83
C THR A 149 10.53 6.74 28.72
N THR A 150 10.63 5.60 28.01
CA THR A 150 11.58 5.42 26.90
C THR A 150 11.05 6.09 25.65
N CYS A 151 11.82 7.03 25.12
CA CYS A 151 11.51 7.83 23.96
C CYS A 151 12.47 7.49 22.81
N THR A 152 11.92 7.29 21.62
CA THR A 152 12.68 7.11 20.37
C THR A 152 12.18 8.10 19.33
N LEU A 153 13.06 8.99 18.88
CA LEU A 153 12.82 9.89 17.77
C LEU A 153 13.43 9.30 16.50
N SER A 154 12.65 9.24 15.42
CA SER A 154 13.06 8.67 14.14
C SER A 154 12.63 9.55 12.97
N LEU A 155 13.42 9.52 11.89
CA LEU A 155 13.00 10.00 10.58
C LEU A 155 12.16 8.92 9.89
N ASP A 156 11.04 9.29 9.29
CA ASP A 156 10.28 8.41 8.41
C ASP A 156 10.79 8.50 6.97
N SER A 157 11.36 7.40 6.48
CA SER A 157 11.95 7.32 5.14
C SER A 157 10.92 7.01 4.04
N SER A 158 9.75 6.46 4.42
CA SER A 158 8.69 6.05 3.49
C SER A 158 7.76 7.21 3.09
N GLY A 159 7.43 8.10 4.03
CA GLY A 159 6.52 9.23 3.85
C GLY A 159 5.04 8.83 3.87
N GLU A 160 4.46 8.59 2.70
CA GLU A 160 3.18 7.90 2.59
C GLU A 160 3.38 6.40 2.85
N SER A 161 2.49 5.76 3.61
CA SER A 161 2.66 4.35 4.01
C SER A 161 2.82 3.42 2.81
N LEU A 162 3.70 2.42 2.96
CA LEU A 162 4.13 1.48 1.91
C LEU A 162 3.02 0.55 1.38
N HIS A 163 1.87 0.44 2.08
CA HIS A 163 0.69 -0.23 1.50
C HIS A 163 0.15 0.52 0.28
N ARG A 164 0.31 1.85 0.21
CA ARG A 164 0.00 2.62 -1.00
C ARG A 164 1.10 2.39 -2.03
N ARG A 165 0.99 1.26 -2.74
CA ARG A 165 1.87 0.89 -3.86
C ARG A 165 1.80 1.93 -4.96
N GLY A 166 0.57 2.30 -5.37
CA GLY A 166 0.30 3.27 -6.43
C GLY A 166 -0.43 2.69 -7.64
N TYR A 167 -0.50 1.36 -7.79
CA TYR A 167 -1.28 0.71 -8.85
C TYR A 167 -2.79 0.87 -8.68
N ARG A 168 -3.29 0.94 -7.43
CA ARG A 168 -4.72 0.99 -7.12
C ARG A 168 -5.31 2.34 -7.54
N GLN A 169 -6.02 2.38 -8.67
CA GLN A 169 -6.69 3.58 -9.17
C GLN A 169 -8.10 3.70 -8.58
N GLU A 170 -8.81 2.58 -8.47
CA GLU A 170 -10.17 2.51 -7.94
C GLU A 170 -10.29 1.42 -6.85
N ALA A 171 -11.36 1.51 -6.07
CA ALA A 171 -11.60 0.67 -4.91
C ALA A 171 -13.08 0.30 -4.78
N VAL A 172 -13.32 -0.96 -4.42
CA VAL A 172 -14.60 -1.38 -3.82
C VAL A 172 -14.71 -0.83 -2.40
N GLU A 173 -15.88 -1.00 -1.76
CA GLU A 173 -16.04 -0.68 -0.34
C GLU A 173 -15.13 -1.56 0.54
N ALA A 174 -14.54 -0.97 1.57
CA ALA A 174 -13.66 -1.62 2.55
C ALA A 174 -12.63 -2.63 1.99
N PRO A 175 -11.82 -2.25 0.98
CA PRO A 175 -10.99 -3.18 0.25
C PRO A 175 -9.79 -3.65 1.09
N LEU A 176 -9.32 -4.88 0.85
CA LEU A 176 -8.16 -5.44 1.56
C LEU A 176 -6.91 -4.55 1.38
N ASN A 177 -6.12 -4.44 2.44
CA ASN A 177 -4.87 -3.67 2.46
C ASN A 177 -3.76 -4.47 1.75
N GLU A 178 -2.97 -3.80 0.91
CA GLU A 178 -1.90 -4.41 0.10
C GLU A 178 -0.84 -5.15 0.93
N VAL A 179 -0.46 -4.60 2.09
CA VAL A 179 0.49 -5.23 3.02
C VAL A 179 -0.08 -6.50 3.64
N LEU A 180 -1.38 -6.49 3.98
CA LEU A 180 -2.05 -7.66 4.54
C LEU A 180 -2.26 -8.74 3.48
N ALA A 181 -2.59 -8.37 2.25
CA ALA A 181 -2.71 -9.30 1.13
C ALA A 181 -1.38 -9.98 0.81
N ALA A 182 -0.28 -9.21 0.71
CA ALA A 182 1.05 -9.77 0.55
C ALA A 182 1.46 -10.70 1.70
N GLY A 183 1.20 -10.28 2.95
CA GLY A 183 1.43 -11.10 4.14
C GLY A 183 0.68 -12.42 4.09
N MET A 184 -0.64 -12.40 3.85
CA MET A 184 -1.47 -13.60 3.69
C MET A 184 -0.90 -14.57 2.64
N ILE A 185 -0.47 -14.07 1.49
CA ILE A 185 0.12 -14.90 0.43
C ILE A 185 1.43 -15.52 0.89
N LEU A 186 2.35 -14.70 1.42
CA LEU A 186 3.68 -15.15 1.87
C LEU A 186 3.59 -16.17 3.01
N MET A 187 2.64 -16.02 3.94
CA MET A 187 2.39 -16.93 5.06
C MET A 187 1.96 -18.35 4.64
N THR A 188 1.46 -18.54 3.41
CA THR A 188 1.12 -19.89 2.90
C THR A 188 2.35 -20.69 2.44
N GLY A 189 3.52 -20.05 2.38
CA GLY A 189 4.71 -20.60 1.75
C GLY A 189 4.74 -20.46 0.22
N TRP A 190 3.62 -20.16 -0.44
CA TRP A 190 3.57 -19.95 -1.90
C TRP A 190 4.47 -18.78 -2.33
N ARG A 191 5.31 -19.01 -3.34
CA ARG A 191 6.07 -17.98 -4.07
C ARG A 191 5.93 -18.17 -5.60
N GLY A 192 4.94 -18.91 -6.08
CA GLY A 192 4.62 -19.05 -7.52
C GLY A 192 4.77 -20.46 -8.10
N GLU A 193 4.85 -21.50 -7.26
CA GLU A 193 5.11 -22.91 -7.63
C GLU A 193 3.86 -23.66 -8.14
N CYS A 194 2.70 -22.99 -8.15
CA CYS A 194 1.44 -23.50 -8.67
C CYS A 194 0.46 -22.35 -8.95
N ASP A 195 -0.68 -22.66 -9.56
CA ASP A 195 -1.74 -21.69 -9.82
C ASP A 195 -2.34 -21.15 -8.50
N LEU A 196 -2.68 -19.87 -8.44
CA LEU A 196 -3.29 -19.23 -7.25
C LEU A 196 -4.67 -18.69 -7.59
N ILE A 197 -5.64 -18.91 -6.70
CA ILE A 197 -7.05 -18.60 -6.92
C ILE A 197 -7.58 -17.73 -5.77
N ASP A 198 -8.12 -16.56 -6.10
CA ASP A 198 -9.01 -15.81 -5.21
C ASP A 198 -10.42 -15.75 -5.84
N PRO A 199 -11.37 -16.56 -5.35
CA PRO A 199 -12.68 -16.68 -5.98
C PRO A 199 -13.72 -15.65 -5.48
N MET A 200 -13.30 -14.67 -4.65
CA MET A 200 -14.08 -13.50 -4.22
C MET A 200 -13.18 -12.25 -4.17
N CYS A 201 -12.53 -11.96 -5.30
CA CYS A 201 -11.34 -11.09 -5.34
C CYS A 201 -11.59 -9.58 -5.20
N GLY A 202 -12.84 -9.13 -5.21
CA GLY A 202 -13.22 -7.73 -4.99
C GLY A 202 -12.52 -6.78 -5.96
N SER A 203 -11.61 -5.95 -5.44
CA SER A 203 -10.81 -5.00 -6.24
C SER A 203 -9.51 -5.58 -6.84
N GLY A 204 -9.34 -6.91 -6.81
CA GLY A 204 -8.20 -7.63 -7.37
C GLY A 204 -6.93 -7.57 -6.53
N THR A 205 -7.01 -7.27 -5.23
CA THR A 205 -5.82 -7.00 -4.40
C THR A 205 -4.94 -8.24 -4.21
N ILE A 206 -5.52 -9.40 -3.85
CA ILE A 206 -4.76 -10.66 -3.72
C ILE A 206 -4.18 -11.09 -5.08
N PRO A 207 -4.95 -11.13 -6.19
CA PRO A 207 -4.39 -11.40 -7.52
C PRO A 207 -3.20 -10.51 -7.94
N ILE A 208 -3.22 -9.21 -7.63
CA ILE A 208 -2.11 -8.31 -8.00
C ILE A 208 -0.86 -8.60 -7.16
N GLU A 209 -0.96 -8.58 -5.83
CA GLU A 209 0.19 -8.84 -4.95
C GLU A 209 0.75 -10.26 -5.18
N ALA A 210 -0.09 -11.22 -5.57
CA ALA A 210 0.34 -12.56 -5.98
C ALA A 210 1.26 -12.54 -7.22
N VAL A 211 0.93 -11.76 -8.28
CA VAL A 211 1.85 -11.61 -9.43
C VAL A 211 3.14 -10.92 -8.99
N LEU A 212 3.05 -9.89 -8.15
CA LEU A 212 4.25 -9.17 -7.68
C LEU A 212 5.19 -10.08 -6.87
N ILE A 213 4.66 -11.01 -6.08
CA ILE A 213 5.43 -12.04 -5.38
C ILE A 213 5.99 -13.08 -6.37
N ALA A 214 5.14 -13.63 -7.24
CA ALA A 214 5.52 -14.70 -8.17
C ALA A 214 6.59 -14.26 -9.17
N ARG A 215 6.48 -13.06 -9.74
CA ARG A 215 7.48 -12.46 -10.64
C ARG A 215 8.61 -11.74 -9.90
N ASN A 216 8.50 -11.64 -8.57
CA ASN A 216 9.35 -10.86 -7.68
C ASN A 216 9.51 -9.36 -8.05
N ILE A 217 8.51 -8.77 -8.70
CA ILE A 217 8.48 -7.33 -9.00
C ILE A 217 8.41 -6.54 -7.68
N ALA A 218 9.32 -5.60 -7.46
CA ALA A 218 9.38 -4.81 -6.22
C ALA A 218 8.14 -3.90 -6.07
N PRO A 219 7.46 -3.88 -4.90
CA PRO A 219 6.25 -3.07 -4.69
C PRO A 219 6.47 -1.56 -4.84
N GLY A 220 7.71 -1.10 -4.71
CA GLY A 220 8.11 0.29 -4.85
C GLY A 220 8.06 0.86 -6.28
N VAL A 221 8.07 0.02 -7.33
CA VAL A 221 8.09 0.51 -8.73
C VAL A 221 6.89 1.40 -9.09
N PHE A 222 5.75 1.15 -8.43
CA PHE A 222 4.48 1.87 -8.65
C PHE A 222 4.41 3.21 -7.88
N ARG A 223 5.33 3.46 -6.95
CA ARG A 223 5.31 4.64 -6.08
C ARG A 223 5.85 5.87 -6.82
N LYS A 224 5.24 7.02 -6.54
CA LYS A 224 5.65 8.33 -7.11
C LYS A 224 6.91 8.91 -6.44
N GLY A 225 7.40 8.25 -5.39
CA GLY A 225 8.59 8.60 -4.64
C GLY A 225 8.48 8.24 -3.15
N PHE A 226 9.53 8.54 -2.41
CA PHE A 226 9.68 8.28 -0.97
C PHE A 226 10.10 9.54 -0.20
N ALA A 227 10.03 9.52 1.14
CA ALA A 227 10.44 10.69 1.93
C ALA A 227 11.97 10.87 1.97
N PHE A 228 12.74 9.78 1.89
CA PHE A 228 14.21 9.87 1.85
C PHE A 228 14.74 10.66 0.64
N GLU A 229 13.99 10.75 -0.47
CA GLU A 229 14.38 11.53 -1.66
C GLU A 229 14.41 13.05 -1.41
N LYS A 230 13.98 13.51 -0.23
CA LYS A 230 14.02 14.90 0.21
C LYS A 230 15.04 15.16 1.33
N TRP A 231 15.73 14.14 1.80
CA TRP A 231 16.69 14.28 2.90
C TRP A 231 17.93 15.05 2.43
N THR A 232 18.66 15.63 3.38
CA THR A 232 19.92 16.36 3.16
C THR A 232 21.00 15.50 2.51
N ASP A 233 20.98 14.19 2.79
CA ASP A 233 21.99 13.21 2.37
C ASP A 233 21.49 12.24 1.29
N PHE A 234 20.43 12.59 0.54
CA PHE A 234 19.86 11.73 -0.49
C PHE A 234 20.86 11.43 -1.61
N ASP A 235 21.14 10.14 -1.83
CA ASP A 235 21.99 9.64 -2.91
C ASP A 235 21.11 9.15 -4.06
N SER A 236 21.00 9.99 -5.10
CA SER A 236 20.16 9.71 -6.27
C SER A 236 20.72 8.62 -7.17
N ASP A 237 22.04 8.51 -7.32
CA ASP A 237 22.64 7.47 -8.17
C ASP A 237 22.51 6.09 -7.49
N LEU A 238 22.72 6.01 -6.18
CA LEU A 238 22.50 4.78 -5.40
C LEU A 238 21.04 4.32 -5.40
N PHE A 239 20.08 5.24 -5.37
CA PHE A 239 18.66 4.88 -5.49
C PHE A 239 18.30 4.52 -6.94
N ASP A 240 18.87 5.18 -7.95
CA ASP A 240 18.66 4.82 -9.35
C ASP A 240 19.25 3.45 -9.71
N GLU A 241 20.36 3.02 -9.07
CA GLU A 241 20.82 1.62 -9.14
C GLU A 241 19.74 0.65 -8.65
N ILE A 242 19.19 0.87 -7.45
CA ILE A 242 18.15 0.01 -6.86
C ILE A 242 16.86 0.02 -7.70
N TYR A 243 16.46 1.18 -8.21
CA TYR A 243 15.25 1.33 -9.01
C TYR A 243 15.33 0.61 -10.36
N ASN A 244 16.52 0.58 -10.97
CA ASN A 244 16.73 -0.06 -12.26
C ASN A 244 17.24 -1.51 -12.16
N ASP A 245 17.39 -2.08 -10.96
CA ASP A 245 17.75 -3.50 -10.77
C ASP A 245 16.57 -4.42 -11.16
N ASP A 246 16.71 -5.17 -12.25
CA ASP A 246 15.81 -6.27 -12.66
C ASP A 246 16.38 -7.66 -12.34
N THR A 247 17.58 -7.77 -11.74
CA THR A 247 18.31 -9.06 -11.62
C THR A 247 17.62 -10.11 -10.75
N GLN A 248 16.64 -9.69 -9.95
CA GLN A 248 15.83 -10.55 -9.08
C GLN A 248 14.40 -10.77 -9.60
N GLU A 249 14.00 -10.12 -10.70
CA GLU A 249 12.73 -10.43 -11.38
C GLU A 249 12.82 -11.81 -12.06
N ARG A 250 11.68 -12.50 -12.14
CA ARG A 250 11.58 -13.85 -12.71
C ARG A 250 10.29 -14.03 -13.50
N ASP A 251 10.31 -14.99 -14.42
CA ASP A 251 9.10 -15.42 -15.12
C ASP A 251 8.20 -16.28 -14.23
N PHE A 252 6.93 -16.34 -14.62
CA PHE A 252 5.87 -17.06 -13.92
C PHE A 252 5.06 -17.85 -14.96
N GLU A 253 5.25 -19.17 -14.98
CA GLU A 253 4.66 -20.06 -15.98
C GLU A 253 3.20 -20.44 -15.65
N HIS A 254 2.84 -20.35 -14.37
CA HIS A 254 1.51 -20.63 -13.83
C HIS A 254 0.51 -19.49 -14.07
N LYS A 255 -0.72 -19.64 -13.56
CA LYS A 255 -1.77 -18.62 -13.66
C LYS A 255 -2.38 -18.26 -12.31
N ILE A 256 -2.70 -16.97 -12.20
CA ILE A 256 -3.47 -16.43 -11.09
C ILE A 256 -4.89 -16.18 -11.59
N TYR A 257 -5.89 -16.61 -10.82
CA TYR A 257 -7.30 -16.48 -11.17
C TYR A 257 -8.04 -15.63 -10.14
N GLY A 258 -8.71 -14.58 -10.62
CA GLY A 258 -9.60 -13.75 -9.81
C GLY A 258 -11.04 -13.93 -10.26
N TYR A 259 -11.92 -14.36 -9.36
CA TYR A 259 -13.35 -14.44 -9.60
C TYR A 259 -14.09 -13.49 -8.67
N ASP A 260 -15.19 -12.91 -9.12
CA ASP A 260 -16.12 -12.16 -8.28
C ASP A 260 -17.53 -12.24 -8.90
N ASN A 261 -18.59 -12.08 -8.10
CA ASN A 261 -19.97 -12.09 -8.60
C ASN A 261 -20.51 -10.68 -8.92
N ASN A 262 -19.81 -9.63 -8.49
CA ASN A 262 -20.22 -8.25 -8.65
C ASN A 262 -19.55 -7.61 -9.89
N PRO A 263 -20.32 -7.20 -10.92
CA PRO A 263 -19.76 -6.60 -12.13
C PRO A 263 -18.86 -5.39 -11.85
N LYS A 264 -19.24 -4.54 -10.90
CA LYS A 264 -18.45 -3.35 -10.53
C LYS A 264 -17.13 -3.72 -9.85
N ALA A 265 -17.11 -4.80 -9.05
CA ALA A 265 -15.88 -5.29 -8.45
C ALA A 265 -14.93 -5.83 -9.53
N HIS A 266 -15.46 -6.65 -10.44
CA HIS A 266 -14.74 -7.19 -11.60
C HIS A 266 -14.15 -6.09 -12.50
N GLU A 267 -14.91 -5.02 -12.80
CA GLU A 267 -14.43 -3.86 -13.56
C GLU A 267 -13.27 -3.13 -12.85
N ILE A 268 -13.41 -2.87 -11.55
CA ILE A 268 -12.37 -2.24 -10.71
C ILE A 268 -11.11 -3.12 -10.64
N ALA A 269 -11.27 -4.44 -10.48
CA ALA A 269 -10.16 -5.39 -10.51
C ALA A 269 -9.43 -5.37 -11.85
N ALA A 270 -10.16 -5.40 -12.98
CA ALA A 270 -9.59 -5.34 -14.31
C ALA A 270 -8.80 -4.05 -14.54
N TYR A 271 -9.31 -2.91 -14.07
CA TYR A 271 -8.62 -1.63 -14.17
C TYR A 271 -7.37 -1.57 -13.29
N ASN A 272 -7.43 -2.05 -12.04
CA ASN A 272 -6.27 -2.12 -11.15
C ASN A 272 -5.19 -3.09 -11.66
N ILE A 273 -5.56 -4.25 -12.19
CA ILE A 273 -4.64 -5.22 -12.82
C ILE A 273 -3.96 -4.63 -14.06
N LYS A 274 -4.69 -3.86 -14.86
CA LYS A 274 -4.14 -3.12 -16.01
C LYS A 274 -3.20 -2.00 -15.57
N ALA A 275 -3.53 -1.28 -14.49
CA ALA A 275 -2.68 -0.23 -13.93
C ALA A 275 -1.41 -0.78 -13.26
N ALA A 276 -1.45 -1.99 -12.70
CA ALA A 276 -0.28 -2.73 -12.22
C ALA A 276 0.56 -3.35 -13.36
N GLY A 277 0.05 -3.40 -14.60
CA GLY A 277 0.74 -3.98 -15.77
C GLY A 277 0.70 -5.51 -15.85
N VAL A 278 0.04 -6.19 -14.91
CA VAL A 278 0.10 -7.66 -14.71
C VAL A 278 -0.97 -8.46 -15.48
N SER A 279 -1.58 -7.87 -16.51
CA SER A 279 -2.75 -8.44 -17.22
C SER A 279 -2.47 -9.71 -18.03
N LYS A 280 -1.20 -10.14 -18.20
CA LYS A 280 -0.84 -11.42 -18.85
C LYS A 280 -0.83 -12.61 -17.88
N ASP A 281 -0.78 -12.31 -16.58
CA ASP A 281 -0.54 -13.28 -15.52
C ASP A 281 -1.84 -13.59 -14.73
N VAL A 282 -2.78 -12.63 -14.69
CA VAL A 282 -4.09 -12.77 -14.06
C VAL A 282 -5.21 -13.03 -15.08
N THR A 283 -5.96 -14.11 -14.87
CA THR A 283 -7.24 -14.38 -15.53
C THR A 283 -8.39 -13.93 -14.63
N LEU A 284 -9.11 -12.88 -15.01
CA LEU A 284 -10.35 -12.47 -14.33
C LEU A 284 -11.59 -13.11 -14.96
N LYS A 285 -12.56 -13.48 -14.12
CA LYS A 285 -13.90 -13.92 -14.53
C LYS A 285 -14.99 -13.30 -13.65
N LEU A 286 -16.13 -12.95 -14.26
CA LEU A 286 -17.35 -12.58 -13.54
C LEU A 286 -18.15 -13.88 -13.30
N GLN A 287 -18.06 -14.43 -12.09
CA GLN A 287 -18.53 -15.77 -11.76
C GLN A 287 -18.79 -15.89 -10.24
N PRO A 288 -19.96 -16.36 -9.80
CA PRO A 288 -20.23 -16.61 -8.39
C PRO A 288 -19.49 -17.85 -7.89
N PHE A 289 -19.06 -17.81 -6.63
CA PHE A 289 -18.35 -18.91 -5.96
C PHE A 289 -19.10 -20.27 -6.02
N GLN A 290 -20.44 -20.24 -6.04
CA GLN A 290 -21.30 -21.42 -6.24
C GLN A 290 -20.93 -22.23 -7.51
N GLN A 291 -20.42 -21.55 -8.53
CA GLN A 291 -19.99 -22.12 -9.82
C GLN A 291 -18.48 -22.42 -9.85
N PHE A 292 -17.77 -22.43 -8.72
CA PHE A 292 -16.33 -22.73 -8.70
C PHE A 292 -16.07 -24.20 -9.11
N GLU A 293 -15.39 -24.40 -10.24
CA GLU A 293 -15.02 -25.71 -10.80
C GLU A 293 -13.62 -26.13 -10.36
N GLN A 294 -13.34 -27.45 -10.40
CA GLN A 294 -12.03 -27.97 -10.00
C GLN A 294 -10.95 -27.56 -11.01
N PRO A 295 -9.81 -26.99 -10.57
CA PRO A 295 -8.71 -26.67 -11.46
C PRO A 295 -8.08 -27.95 -12.03
N GLY A 296 -7.67 -27.90 -13.30
CA GLY A 296 -6.94 -29.01 -13.94
C GLY A 296 -5.48 -29.14 -13.48
N ASN A 297 -4.95 -28.11 -12.83
CA ASN A 297 -3.61 -28.06 -12.23
C ASN A 297 -3.71 -28.13 -10.70
N LYS A 298 -2.57 -28.40 -10.03
CA LYS A 298 -2.44 -28.08 -8.60
C LYS A 298 -2.62 -26.58 -8.41
N SER A 299 -3.36 -26.18 -7.39
CA SER A 299 -3.62 -24.77 -7.06
C SER A 299 -3.65 -24.52 -5.56
N ILE A 300 -3.56 -23.25 -5.17
CA ILE A 300 -3.87 -22.76 -3.83
C ILE A 300 -5.05 -21.78 -3.90
N ILE A 301 -6.00 -21.88 -2.97
CA ILE A 301 -7.02 -20.83 -2.76
C ILE A 301 -6.53 -19.91 -1.66
N ILE A 302 -6.55 -18.60 -1.88
CA ILE A 302 -6.35 -17.58 -0.84
C ILE A 302 -7.44 -16.53 -1.02
N THR A 303 -8.28 -16.33 -0.01
CA THR A 303 -9.43 -15.42 -0.15
C THR A 303 -9.86 -14.73 1.15
N ASN A 304 -10.50 -13.57 0.99
CA ASN A 304 -11.14 -12.78 2.02
C ASN A 304 -12.62 -12.61 1.63
N PRO A 305 -13.51 -13.55 2.00
CA PRO A 305 -14.94 -13.45 1.72
C PRO A 305 -15.58 -12.26 2.46
N PRO A 306 -16.79 -11.84 2.09
CA PRO A 306 -17.63 -10.99 2.94
C PRO A 306 -17.82 -11.61 4.33
N TYR A 307 -17.85 -10.79 5.39
CA TYR A 307 -18.08 -11.23 6.77
C TYR A 307 -19.08 -10.33 7.54
N GLY A 308 -20.00 -9.67 6.83
CA GLY A 308 -21.15 -8.95 7.38
C GLY A 308 -20.87 -7.56 7.97
N GLU A 309 -19.68 -7.31 8.54
CA GLU A 309 -19.35 -6.03 9.21
C GLU A 309 -19.20 -4.83 8.27
N ARG A 310 -18.83 -5.06 7.00
CA ARG A 310 -18.49 -3.99 6.04
C ARG A 310 -19.15 -4.14 4.66
N ILE A 311 -19.64 -5.33 4.36
CA ILE A 311 -20.48 -5.65 3.19
C ILE A 311 -21.51 -6.64 3.72
N SER A 312 -22.79 -6.27 3.66
CA SER A 312 -23.90 -7.10 4.11
C SER A 312 -24.36 -8.04 3.00
N THR A 313 -24.08 -9.33 3.16
CA THR A 313 -24.70 -10.40 2.37
C THR A 313 -25.98 -10.87 3.08
N ASN A 314 -27.12 -10.86 2.37
CA ASN A 314 -28.43 -11.24 2.94
C ASN A 314 -28.44 -12.65 3.56
N ASP A 315 -27.63 -13.56 3.03
CA ASP A 315 -27.29 -14.83 3.66
C ASP A 315 -25.77 -14.97 3.74
N LEU A 316 -25.22 -14.60 4.90
CA LEU A 316 -23.79 -14.75 5.19
C LEU A 316 -23.43 -16.20 5.53
N LEU A 317 -24.31 -16.92 6.24
CA LEU A 317 -23.99 -18.24 6.76
C LEU A 317 -24.05 -19.31 5.65
N GLY A 318 -25.05 -19.25 4.77
CA GLY A 318 -25.13 -20.10 3.59
C GLY A 318 -24.02 -19.84 2.56
N LEU A 319 -23.43 -18.63 2.54
CA LEU A 319 -22.21 -18.39 1.76
C LEU A 319 -21.03 -19.20 2.31
N TYR A 320 -20.81 -19.24 3.62
CA TYR A 320 -19.74 -20.04 4.21
C TYR A 320 -20.01 -21.54 4.17
N GLN A 321 -21.27 -21.97 4.23
CA GLN A 321 -21.66 -23.34 3.90
C GLN A 321 -21.30 -23.69 2.45
N THR A 322 -21.60 -22.80 1.49
CA THR A 322 -21.20 -22.96 0.08
C THR A 322 -19.67 -23.09 -0.04
N ILE A 323 -18.90 -22.30 0.71
CA ILE A 323 -17.42 -22.38 0.76
C ILE A 323 -16.99 -23.79 1.18
N GLY A 324 -17.52 -24.32 2.28
CA GLY A 324 -17.27 -25.69 2.71
C GLY A 324 -17.59 -26.74 1.66
N GLU A 325 -18.78 -26.64 1.04
CA GLU A 325 -19.26 -27.59 0.04
C GLU A 325 -18.41 -27.58 -1.25
N ARG A 326 -18.13 -26.40 -1.84
CA ARG A 326 -17.29 -26.34 -3.07
C ARG A 326 -15.84 -26.70 -2.79
N LEU A 327 -15.27 -26.35 -1.63
CA LEU A 327 -13.92 -26.80 -1.30
C LEU A 327 -13.88 -28.34 -1.25
N LYS A 328 -14.80 -28.95 -0.51
CA LYS A 328 -14.88 -30.41 -0.36
C LYS A 328 -15.14 -31.16 -1.68
N HIS A 329 -15.96 -30.60 -2.58
CA HIS A 329 -16.41 -31.31 -3.79
C HIS A 329 -15.75 -30.87 -5.10
N ALA A 330 -15.05 -29.73 -5.12
CA ALA A 330 -14.41 -29.16 -6.30
C ALA A 330 -13.00 -28.60 -6.03
N PHE A 331 -12.39 -28.87 -4.87
CA PHE A 331 -11.01 -28.45 -4.59
C PHE A 331 -10.14 -29.56 -3.97
N VAL A 332 -10.52 -30.82 -4.17
CA VAL A 332 -9.78 -32.00 -3.70
C VAL A 332 -8.36 -32.06 -4.27
N GLY A 333 -7.40 -32.45 -3.43
CA GLY A 333 -5.97 -32.52 -3.75
C GLY A 333 -5.19 -31.22 -3.53
N ASN A 334 -5.82 -30.18 -2.98
CA ASN A 334 -5.30 -28.83 -2.87
C ASN A 334 -5.49 -28.23 -1.47
N GLU A 335 -4.95 -27.04 -1.23
CA GLU A 335 -5.09 -26.33 0.05
C GLU A 335 -5.70 -24.93 -0.10
N ALA A 336 -6.62 -24.60 0.80
CA ALA A 336 -7.39 -23.37 0.78
C ALA A 336 -7.21 -22.57 2.07
N TRP A 337 -7.04 -21.26 1.93
CA TRP A 337 -6.84 -20.33 3.02
C TRP A 337 -7.92 -19.25 3.03
N VAL A 338 -8.64 -19.15 4.15
CA VAL A 338 -9.81 -18.26 4.29
C VAL A 338 -9.58 -17.29 5.45
N LEU A 339 -9.63 -15.98 5.16
CA LEU A 339 -9.66 -14.92 6.17
C LEU A 339 -11.11 -14.63 6.57
N SER A 340 -11.44 -14.68 7.86
CA SER A 340 -12.73 -14.18 8.39
C SER A 340 -12.62 -13.74 9.85
N TYR A 341 -13.62 -13.01 10.32
CA TYR A 341 -13.73 -12.50 11.69
C TYR A 341 -14.54 -13.45 12.60
N ARG A 342 -15.71 -13.90 12.14
CA ARG A 342 -16.72 -14.56 12.97
C ARG A 342 -16.51 -16.07 13.05
N ASP A 343 -16.49 -16.64 14.25
CA ASP A 343 -16.35 -18.08 14.45
C ASP A 343 -17.53 -18.86 13.86
N GLU A 344 -18.76 -18.32 13.94
CA GLU A 344 -19.97 -18.93 13.38
C GLU A 344 -19.87 -19.09 11.85
N CYS A 345 -19.16 -18.20 11.17
CA CYS A 345 -18.92 -18.30 9.73
C CYS A 345 -17.94 -19.43 9.41
N PHE A 346 -16.89 -19.63 10.21
CA PHE A 346 -16.00 -20.78 10.03
C PHE A 346 -16.68 -22.12 10.38
N ASP A 347 -17.61 -22.13 11.32
CA ASP A 347 -18.36 -23.34 11.68
C ASP A 347 -19.24 -23.81 10.51
N GLN A 348 -19.81 -22.88 9.72
CA GLN A 348 -20.56 -23.26 8.50
C GLN A 348 -19.69 -23.89 7.41
N ILE A 349 -18.38 -23.62 7.36
CA ILE A 349 -17.48 -24.29 6.40
C ILE A 349 -17.48 -25.81 6.64
N GLY A 350 -17.78 -26.30 7.86
CA GLY A 350 -17.93 -27.73 8.15
C GLY A 350 -16.65 -28.57 7.99
N LEU A 351 -15.52 -27.94 7.63
CA LEU A 351 -14.20 -28.54 7.50
C LEU A 351 -13.35 -28.21 8.72
N LYS A 352 -12.48 -29.14 9.12
CA LYS A 352 -11.51 -28.90 10.18
C LYS A 352 -10.30 -28.16 9.59
N ALA A 353 -10.04 -26.95 10.07
CA ALA A 353 -8.82 -26.23 9.73
C ALA A 353 -7.57 -26.96 10.26
N SER A 354 -6.51 -27.07 9.45
CA SER A 354 -5.21 -27.63 9.85
C SER A 354 -4.35 -26.60 10.59
N GLN A 355 -4.47 -25.32 10.23
CA GLN A 355 -3.80 -24.19 10.88
C GLN A 355 -4.79 -23.02 11.11
N LYS A 356 -4.58 -22.24 12.17
CA LYS A 356 -5.31 -20.99 12.45
C LYS A 356 -4.29 -19.91 12.84
N ILE A 357 -4.28 -18.79 12.14
CA ILE A 357 -3.37 -17.65 12.38
C ILE A 357 -4.20 -16.41 12.73
N PRO A 358 -3.97 -15.73 13.87
CA PRO A 358 -4.63 -14.47 14.17
C PRO A 358 -3.99 -13.31 13.37
N LEU A 359 -4.81 -12.55 12.64
CA LEU A 359 -4.41 -11.39 11.84
C LEU A 359 -5.35 -10.19 12.10
N PHE A 360 -4.97 -8.99 11.66
CA PHE A 360 -5.77 -7.78 11.83
C PHE A 360 -6.14 -7.12 10.50
N ASN A 361 -7.41 -7.20 10.10
CA ASN A 361 -7.94 -6.45 8.96
C ASN A 361 -8.32 -5.03 9.40
N GLY A 362 -7.31 -4.18 9.55
CA GLY A 362 -7.45 -2.84 10.14
C GLY A 362 -7.68 -2.93 11.65
N ALA A 363 -8.83 -2.46 12.13
CA ALA A 363 -9.21 -2.56 13.55
C ALA A 363 -9.91 -3.88 13.92
N LEU A 364 -10.28 -4.71 12.94
CA LEU A 364 -10.92 -6.00 13.19
C LEU A 364 -9.85 -7.08 13.39
N GLU A 365 -9.88 -7.73 14.54
CA GLU A 365 -9.21 -9.02 14.74
C GLU A 365 -9.90 -10.08 13.87
N CYS A 366 -9.12 -10.92 13.21
CA CYS A 366 -9.55 -11.91 12.25
C CYS A 366 -8.70 -13.18 12.41
N GLN A 367 -9.18 -14.29 11.86
CA GLN A 367 -8.39 -15.52 11.74
C GLN A 367 -8.21 -15.86 10.27
N PHE A 368 -6.99 -16.24 9.91
CA PHE A 368 -6.65 -16.82 8.62
C PHE A 368 -6.49 -18.32 8.84
N ARG A 369 -7.41 -19.11 8.28
CA ARG A 369 -7.49 -20.56 8.53
C ARG A 369 -7.09 -21.35 7.29
N LYS A 370 -6.17 -22.30 7.45
CA LYS A 370 -5.77 -23.27 6.42
C LYS A 370 -6.69 -24.49 6.44
N TYR A 371 -7.07 -24.95 5.26
CA TYR A 371 -7.83 -26.16 5.02
C TYR A 371 -7.12 -27.02 3.97
N GLU A 372 -6.56 -28.16 4.39
CA GLU A 372 -6.11 -29.21 3.46
C GLU A 372 -7.32 -30.01 2.97
N ILE A 373 -7.48 -30.11 1.65
CA ILE A 373 -8.60 -30.83 1.02
C ILE A 373 -8.08 -32.12 0.38
N PHE A 374 -8.43 -33.25 0.98
CA PHE A 374 -8.06 -34.61 0.57
C PHE A 374 -9.31 -35.42 0.25
N ASP A 375 -9.15 -36.52 -0.50
CA ASP A 375 -10.20 -37.52 -0.65
C ASP A 375 -10.22 -38.50 0.54
N GLY A 376 -11.36 -39.11 0.82
CA GLY A 376 -11.53 -40.01 1.98
C GLY A 376 -11.54 -39.30 3.34
N LYS A 377 -11.11 -39.99 4.41
CA LYS A 377 -11.06 -39.42 5.77
C LYS A 377 -9.65 -38.95 6.12
N TYR A 378 -9.56 -37.87 6.90
CA TYR A 378 -8.28 -37.26 7.36
C TYR A 378 -7.27 -38.28 7.95
N ARG A 379 -7.75 -39.31 8.65
CA ARG A 379 -6.89 -40.38 9.20
C ARG A 379 -6.26 -41.25 8.10
N GLU A 380 -7.02 -41.59 7.07
CA GLU A 380 -6.56 -42.42 5.95
C GLU A 380 -5.52 -41.65 5.12
N PHE A 381 -5.77 -40.35 4.88
CA PHE A 381 -4.80 -39.45 4.24
C PHE A 381 -3.50 -39.29 5.06
N LYS A 382 -3.59 -39.05 6.38
CA LYS A 382 -2.39 -38.89 7.22
C LYS A 382 -1.52 -40.14 7.30
N THR A 383 -2.10 -41.33 7.21
CA THR A 383 -1.33 -42.58 7.11
C THR A 383 -0.61 -42.68 5.76
N GLN A 384 -1.30 -42.34 4.65
CA GLN A 384 -0.69 -42.35 3.31
C GLN A 384 0.38 -41.27 3.08
N GLU A 385 0.41 -40.20 3.87
CA GLU A 385 1.54 -39.25 3.87
C GLU A 385 2.76 -39.86 4.58
N ALA A 386 2.59 -40.42 5.78
CA ALA A 386 3.68 -41.05 6.52
C ALA A 386 4.31 -42.22 5.73
N GLU A 387 3.50 -43.07 5.10
CA GLU A 387 3.95 -44.17 4.23
C GLU A 387 4.75 -43.67 3.01
N LYS A 388 4.51 -42.44 2.54
CA LYS A 388 5.25 -41.80 1.42
C LYS A 388 6.53 -41.08 1.87
N GLU A 389 6.64 -40.72 3.15
CA GLU A 389 7.86 -40.18 3.74
C GLU A 389 8.81 -41.31 4.15
N GLU A 390 8.30 -42.37 4.79
CA GLU A 390 9.07 -43.59 5.11
C GLU A 390 9.61 -44.30 3.85
N GLY A 391 8.84 -44.30 2.75
CA GLY A 391 9.27 -44.87 1.46
C GLY A 391 10.29 -44.03 0.67
N ARG A 392 10.93 -43.01 1.27
CA ARG A 392 11.71 -42.00 0.53
C ARG A 392 13.16 -41.81 0.96
N ASP A 393 13.66 -42.49 1.99
CA ASP A 393 15.06 -42.36 2.43
C ASP A 393 15.74 -43.71 2.71
N GLU A 394 16.32 -44.29 1.66
CA GLU A 394 17.43 -45.25 1.76
C GLU A 394 18.69 -44.73 1.01
N SER A 395 19.06 -43.44 1.12
CA SER A 395 20.38 -42.99 0.58
C SER A 395 20.94 -41.63 1.05
N ALA A 396 20.88 -41.27 2.34
CA ALA A 396 21.74 -40.22 2.90
C ALA A 396 22.30 -40.53 4.31
N PRO A 397 23.63 -40.34 4.58
CA PRO A 397 24.20 -40.60 5.90
C PRO A 397 24.07 -39.41 6.87
N TYR A 398 23.22 -39.61 7.88
CA TYR A 398 23.25 -39.06 9.25
C TYR A 398 24.31 -37.97 9.58
N ARG A 399 23.81 -36.77 9.91
CA ARG A 399 24.47 -35.80 10.81
C ARG A 399 23.44 -35.20 11.76
N ASP A 400 23.25 -35.85 12.91
CA ASP A 400 22.59 -35.23 14.06
C ASP A 400 23.49 -34.13 14.64
N GLU A 401 22.96 -32.92 14.82
CA GLU A 401 23.09 -32.23 16.10
C GLU A 401 22.05 -31.09 16.29
N ILE A 402 21.62 -30.91 17.54
CA ILE A 402 20.82 -29.78 18.05
C ILE A 402 19.37 -29.64 17.48
N ARG A 403 18.44 -30.40 18.08
CA ARG A 403 17.24 -29.84 18.76
C ARG A 403 16.47 -30.91 19.55
N LYS A 404 16.50 -30.83 20.89
CA LYS A 404 15.58 -31.56 21.78
C LYS A 404 14.54 -30.59 22.36
N PRO A 405 13.22 -30.84 22.22
CA PRO A 405 12.22 -30.10 22.96
C PRO A 405 12.22 -30.53 24.44
N HIS A 406 12.29 -29.58 25.36
CA HIS A 406 12.19 -29.87 26.79
C HIS A 406 10.72 -30.09 27.17
N ARG A 407 10.43 -31.16 27.91
CA ARG A 407 9.08 -31.45 28.44
C ARG A 407 8.90 -30.89 29.85
N ASP A 408 7.64 -30.85 30.27
CA ASP A 408 7.11 -30.12 31.42
C ASP A 408 7.68 -30.52 32.78
N SER A 409 7.62 -29.59 33.73
CA SER A 409 7.65 -29.86 35.17
C SER A 409 6.55 -29.06 35.86
N GLU A 410 5.60 -29.74 36.50
CA GLU A 410 4.48 -29.10 37.21
C GLU A 410 4.97 -28.19 38.34
N HIS A 411 4.26 -27.09 38.62
CA HIS A 411 4.21 -26.56 39.99
C HIS A 411 2.83 -25.97 40.34
N LYS A 412 2.38 -26.25 41.56
CA LYS A 412 1.00 -26.10 42.02
C LYS A 412 0.66 -24.65 42.38
N PHE A 413 -0.48 -24.15 41.91
CA PHE A 413 -1.14 -23.00 42.52
C PHE A 413 -2.29 -23.43 43.45
N ARG A 414 -2.46 -22.68 44.54
CA ARG A 414 -3.32 -23.03 45.69
C ARG A 414 -4.60 -22.19 45.68
N LYS A 415 -5.75 -22.81 45.98
CA LYS A 415 -7.04 -22.11 46.14
C LYS A 415 -7.08 -21.35 47.47
N GLU A 416 -7.42 -20.06 47.40
CA GLU A 416 -8.17 -19.22 48.37
C GLU A 416 -8.12 -17.77 47.81
N GLY A 417 -9.17 -16.95 47.84
CA GLY A 417 -10.54 -17.13 48.34
C GLY A 417 -11.58 -16.37 47.49
N GLU A 418 -12.76 -16.16 48.04
CA GLU A 418 -13.97 -15.75 47.31
C GLU A 418 -14.03 -14.24 46.97
N ARG A 419 -14.72 -13.91 45.86
CA ARG A 419 -15.70 -12.82 45.82
C ARG A 419 -16.67 -12.97 44.65
N THR A 420 -17.96 -12.86 44.94
CA THR A 420 -19.05 -12.97 43.97
C THR A 420 -19.28 -11.64 43.26
N TYR A 421 -19.40 -11.65 41.93
CA TYR A 421 -19.89 -10.49 41.20
C TYR A 421 -21.40 -10.55 41.00
N ARG A 422 -22.07 -9.55 41.58
CA ARG A 422 -23.51 -9.37 41.59
C ARG A 422 -23.99 -8.84 40.24
N ARG A 423 -25.07 -9.42 39.71
CA ARG A 423 -25.77 -8.93 38.52
C ARG A 423 -26.61 -7.72 38.91
N GLU A 424 -26.27 -6.54 38.40
CA GLU A 424 -27.12 -5.35 38.49
C GLU A 424 -27.05 -4.55 37.18
N SER A 425 -28.08 -3.75 36.93
CA SER A 425 -28.43 -3.23 35.61
C SER A 425 -28.58 -1.71 35.61
N GLU A 426 -28.96 -1.16 34.44
CA GLU A 426 -29.15 0.26 34.14
C GLU A 426 -27.87 1.10 33.98
N TYR A 427 -27.65 1.57 32.75
CA TYR A 427 -27.25 2.95 32.54
C TYR A 427 -28.31 3.63 31.67
N LYS A 428 -28.89 4.71 32.20
CA LYS A 428 -29.97 5.44 31.51
C LYS A 428 -29.38 6.43 30.48
N SER A 429 -30.18 6.66 29.43
CA SER A 429 -29.98 7.66 28.38
C SER A 429 -29.30 8.95 28.86
N ARG A 430 -28.30 9.42 28.10
CA ARG A 430 -27.92 10.84 28.06
C ARG A 430 -27.98 11.30 26.60
N LYS A 431 -28.57 12.48 26.40
CA LYS A 431 -29.02 12.99 25.10
C LYS A 431 -27.89 13.13 24.09
N GLU A 432 -28.24 12.87 22.83
CA GLU A 432 -27.51 13.35 21.66
C GLU A 432 -27.65 14.88 21.59
N GLU A 433 -26.54 15.60 21.37
CA GLU A 433 -26.59 16.99 20.90
C GLU A 433 -26.08 17.05 19.45
N ASP A 434 -27.04 17.31 18.59
CA ASP A 434 -27.01 17.45 17.14
C ASP A 434 -25.85 18.32 16.62
N ASN A 435 -24.92 17.69 15.90
CA ASN A 435 -23.80 18.38 15.24
C ASN A 435 -23.79 18.03 13.75
N ARG A 436 -24.72 18.66 13.01
CA ARG A 436 -24.91 18.47 11.57
C ARG A 436 -23.64 18.86 10.82
N TYR A 437 -23.05 17.91 10.10
CA TYR A 437 -22.03 18.23 9.11
C TYR A 437 -22.72 18.81 7.87
N ASP A 438 -22.57 20.11 7.63
CA ASP A 438 -23.21 20.77 6.49
C ASP A 438 -22.67 20.25 5.15
N SER A 439 -23.55 20.07 4.19
CA SER A 439 -23.33 19.32 2.94
C SER A 439 -23.75 20.11 1.70
N ARG A 440 -23.19 21.32 1.57
CA ARG A 440 -23.02 22.11 0.33
C ARG A 440 -21.77 22.99 0.49
N SER A 441 -20.95 23.25 -0.52
CA SER A 441 -21.04 22.92 -1.96
C SER A 441 -19.65 22.93 -2.60
N GLU A 442 -19.28 21.89 -3.34
CA GLU A 442 -18.17 21.93 -4.30
C GLU A 442 -18.72 22.21 -5.71
N GLU A 443 -18.66 23.46 -6.17
CA GLU A 443 -18.98 23.78 -7.56
C GLU A 443 -17.83 23.43 -8.52
N ASN A 444 -18.20 22.81 -9.64
CA ASN A 444 -17.31 22.35 -10.71
C ASN A 444 -16.20 23.36 -11.10
N ARG A 445 -14.93 22.93 -10.99
CA ARG A 445 -13.83 23.46 -11.83
C ARG A 445 -13.07 22.33 -12.51
N THR A 446 -13.53 22.00 -13.71
CA THR A 446 -12.98 20.97 -14.60
C THR A 446 -11.63 21.37 -15.19
N PHE A 447 -10.52 21.04 -14.51
CA PHE A 447 -9.18 21.08 -15.11
C PHE A 447 -8.83 19.77 -15.83
N ARG A 448 -9.46 19.59 -17.00
CA ARG A 448 -9.25 18.48 -17.94
C ARG A 448 -7.82 18.49 -18.49
N ARG A 449 -6.89 17.81 -17.83
CA ARG A 449 -5.59 17.44 -18.41
C ARG A 449 -5.67 16.05 -19.03
N GLU A 450 -6.20 16.00 -20.25
CA GLU A 450 -6.05 14.81 -21.09
C GLU A 450 -4.56 14.57 -21.36
N ARG A 451 -4.09 13.36 -21.01
CA ARG A 451 -2.92 12.76 -21.63
C ARG A 451 -3.44 11.70 -22.57
N GLU A 452 -3.20 11.87 -23.87
CA GLU A 452 -3.49 10.84 -24.87
C GLU A 452 -2.75 9.54 -24.49
N TYR A 453 -3.50 8.47 -24.25
CA TYR A 453 -2.92 7.16 -24.04
C TYR A 453 -2.49 6.59 -25.41
N LYS A 454 -1.21 6.71 -25.74
CA LYS A 454 -0.63 6.06 -26.92
C LYS A 454 -0.20 4.63 -26.56
N PRO A 455 -0.68 3.58 -27.25
CA PRO A 455 -0.23 2.21 -27.00
C PRO A 455 1.27 2.11 -27.33
N ARG A 456 2.05 1.51 -26.42
CA ARG A 456 3.49 1.27 -26.58
C ARG A 456 3.76 -0.14 -27.12
N ARG A 457 4.95 -0.33 -27.69
CA ARG A 457 5.44 -1.65 -28.11
C ARG A 457 5.88 -2.48 -26.90
N GLU A 458 5.87 -3.79 -27.06
CA GLU A 458 6.19 -4.74 -26.00
C GLU A 458 7.70 -4.87 -25.78
N GLY A 459 8.12 -5.10 -24.53
CA GLY A 459 9.52 -5.39 -24.16
C GLY A 459 10.17 -4.39 -23.20
N GLU A 460 9.60 -3.21 -22.99
CA GLU A 460 10.16 -2.20 -22.07
C GLU A 460 9.43 -2.20 -20.71
N ARG A 461 10.18 -2.10 -19.61
CA ARG A 461 9.64 -1.88 -18.24
C ARG A 461 8.69 -0.67 -18.23
N PRO A 462 7.50 -0.75 -17.59
CA PRO A 462 6.51 0.32 -17.64
C PRO A 462 6.99 1.64 -17.01
N PHE A 463 7.93 1.54 -16.07
CA PHE A 463 8.60 2.67 -15.43
C PHE A 463 10.10 2.41 -15.41
N ARG A 464 10.84 3.02 -16.33
CA ARG A 464 12.30 3.18 -16.24
C ARG A 464 12.58 4.63 -15.86
N ARG A 465 13.44 4.88 -14.88
CA ARG A 465 13.85 6.25 -14.55
C ARG A 465 14.87 6.71 -15.58
N GLU A 466 14.41 7.38 -16.64
CA GLU A 466 15.29 8.13 -17.54
C GLU A 466 16.06 9.18 -16.71
N ARG A 467 17.36 9.36 -16.98
CA ARG A 467 18.22 10.35 -16.30
C ARG A 467 17.85 11.79 -16.71
N GLY A 468 16.72 12.26 -16.20
CA GLY A 468 16.26 13.64 -16.36
C GLY A 468 17.14 14.61 -15.58
N GLY A 469 17.78 15.54 -16.29
CA GLY A 469 18.74 16.48 -15.72
C GLY A 469 18.18 17.33 -14.56
N GLY A 470 19.05 17.63 -13.58
CA GLY A 470 18.66 18.18 -12.29
C GLY A 470 17.97 19.56 -12.30
N TYR A 471 17.30 19.84 -11.19
CA TYR A 471 16.56 21.08 -10.91
C TYR A 471 17.47 22.32 -10.89
N ASN A 472 17.67 22.95 -12.06
CA ASN A 472 18.31 24.25 -12.14
C ASN A 472 17.35 25.38 -11.72
N ALA A 473 17.43 25.78 -10.45
CA ALA A 473 16.76 26.97 -9.94
C ALA A 473 17.35 28.25 -10.59
N ARG A 474 16.68 28.79 -11.63
CA ARG A 474 17.08 30.05 -12.24
C ARG A 474 16.55 31.25 -11.46
N ARG A 475 17.43 31.74 -10.58
CA ARG A 475 17.41 33.05 -9.93
C ARG A 475 17.17 34.17 -10.94
N GLU A 476 16.21 35.05 -10.65
CA GLU A 476 16.04 36.30 -11.39
C GLU A 476 17.09 37.33 -10.92
N GLU A 477 17.94 37.80 -11.83
CA GLU A 477 18.75 39.01 -11.62
C GLU A 477 18.68 39.88 -12.89
N GLU A 478 17.99 41.02 -12.78
CA GLU A 478 18.11 42.09 -13.77
C GLU A 478 19.51 42.71 -13.69
N ARG A 479 20.16 42.92 -14.85
CA ARG A 479 20.78 44.22 -15.22
C ARG A 479 21.38 44.26 -16.62
N THR A 480 20.78 45.13 -17.44
CA THR A 480 21.44 46.10 -18.35
C THR A 480 22.91 45.87 -18.73
N PHE A 481 23.20 45.80 -20.04
CA PHE A 481 24.48 46.28 -20.58
C PHE A 481 24.33 47.09 -21.88
N ARG A 482 25.31 47.97 -22.13
CA ARG A 482 25.30 48.99 -23.21
C ARG A 482 25.81 48.46 -24.56
N ARG A 483 25.55 49.23 -25.61
CA ARG A 483 26.27 49.16 -26.90
C ARG A 483 27.72 49.66 -26.75
N GLU A 484 28.63 49.01 -27.48
CA GLU A 484 29.77 49.54 -28.28
C GLU A 484 30.64 48.33 -28.70
N GLY A 485 31.31 48.27 -29.85
CA GLY A 485 31.30 49.13 -31.04
C GLY A 485 32.27 48.56 -32.10
N ALA A 486 31.89 48.52 -33.39
CA ALA A 486 32.76 48.11 -34.50
C ALA A 486 32.29 48.78 -35.81
N GLU A 487 33.21 49.07 -36.74
CA GLU A 487 33.02 50.11 -37.75
C GLU A 487 32.56 49.64 -39.15
N LYS A 488 32.08 50.61 -39.94
CA LYS A 488 31.69 50.47 -41.36
C LYS A 488 32.87 50.87 -42.28
N PRO A 489 32.82 50.56 -43.60
CA PRO A 489 32.13 51.47 -44.55
C PRO A 489 31.39 50.69 -45.67
N ARG A 490 30.58 51.25 -46.60
CA ARG A 490 30.49 52.60 -47.21
C ARG A 490 29.02 53.09 -47.40
N ARG A 491 28.91 54.22 -48.11
CA ARG A 491 27.77 55.06 -48.54
C ARG A 491 26.65 54.29 -49.30
N GLU A 492 25.49 54.85 -49.69
CA GLU A 492 25.15 56.25 -50.01
C GLU A 492 23.62 56.53 -50.01
N GLY A 493 23.19 57.79 -49.82
CA GLY A 493 21.80 58.26 -50.00
C GLY A 493 20.76 57.84 -48.93
N GLY A 494 19.58 58.48 -48.82
CA GLY A 494 19.16 59.73 -49.48
C GLY A 494 17.64 60.00 -49.45
N LYS A 495 17.20 60.95 -48.60
CA LYS A 495 15.83 61.52 -48.47
C LYS A 495 14.75 60.67 -47.77
N SER A 496 13.92 61.40 -47.03
CA SER A 496 12.70 60.99 -46.33
C SER A 496 11.46 61.21 -47.20
N PHE A 497 10.29 60.73 -46.75
CA PHE A 497 9.16 61.64 -46.49
C PHE A 497 8.18 61.08 -45.44
N ARG A 498 7.49 61.99 -44.74
CA ARG A 498 6.26 61.72 -43.94
C ARG A 498 5.05 61.57 -44.92
N ARG A 499 3.77 61.38 -44.54
CA ARG A 499 3.01 61.97 -43.41
C ARG A 499 1.56 61.43 -43.34
N GLU A 500 0.91 61.63 -42.18
CA GLU A 500 -0.55 61.85 -41.94
C GLU A 500 -1.60 60.93 -42.63
N GLU A 501 -2.40 60.17 -41.87
CA GLU A 501 -3.60 60.54 -41.07
C GLU A 501 -4.92 60.51 -41.87
N GLY A 502 -5.97 59.97 -41.23
CA GLY A 502 -7.34 59.85 -41.75
C GLY A 502 -8.19 58.97 -40.83
N SER A 503 -9.39 59.41 -40.43
CA SER A 503 -10.17 58.77 -39.35
C SER A 503 -11.70 58.97 -39.49
N PHE A 504 -12.48 58.49 -38.51
CA PHE A 504 -13.96 58.44 -38.42
C PHE A 504 -14.60 57.29 -39.25
N ARG A 505 -15.51 56.44 -38.72
CA ARG A 505 -16.84 56.62 -38.06
C ARG A 505 -17.89 57.19 -39.02
N ARG A 506 -19.16 56.73 -39.10
CA ARG A 506 -19.94 55.67 -38.41
C ARG A 506 -20.91 55.03 -39.47
N ASP A 507 -22.04 54.33 -39.28
CA ASP A 507 -22.98 54.06 -38.16
C ASP A 507 -23.78 52.73 -38.37
N GLU A 508 -24.86 52.51 -37.61
CA GLU A 508 -25.82 51.36 -37.61
C GLU A 508 -26.82 51.40 -38.83
N ARG A 509 -27.83 50.52 -39.05
CA ARG A 509 -28.62 49.60 -38.18
C ARG A 509 -29.51 48.57 -38.96
N ASP A 510 -29.96 47.51 -38.26
CA ASP A 510 -31.20 46.68 -38.42
C ASP A 510 -31.59 45.96 -39.76
N SER A 511 -31.84 44.63 -39.71
CA SER A 511 -33.21 44.05 -39.57
C SER A 511 -33.33 42.51 -39.82
N ARG A 512 -34.51 41.94 -39.53
CA ARG A 512 -34.82 40.54 -39.13
C ARG A 512 -35.17 39.53 -40.27
N GLY A 513 -34.70 38.27 -40.14
CA GLY A 513 -35.53 37.06 -39.86
C GLY A 513 -36.28 36.22 -40.95
N MET A 514 -36.23 34.87 -40.79
CA MET A 514 -37.25 33.82 -41.11
C MET A 514 -37.68 33.55 -42.59
N ILE A 515 -38.20 32.38 -43.05
CA ILE A 515 -38.09 30.93 -42.65
C ILE A 515 -38.66 30.00 -43.78
N GLU A 516 -38.26 28.71 -43.83
CA GLU A 516 -38.94 27.52 -44.46
C GLU A 516 -39.15 27.29 -45.99
N LYS A 517 -39.05 25.99 -46.38
CA LYS A 517 -39.83 25.20 -47.39
C LYS A 517 -39.69 25.52 -48.91
N GLU A 518 -39.89 24.61 -49.88
CA GLU A 518 -40.04 23.12 -49.97
C GLU A 518 -39.53 22.68 -51.40
N ASN A 519 -39.76 21.52 -52.08
CA ASN A 519 -40.67 20.37 -51.97
C ASN A 519 -40.08 19.07 -52.61
N ARG A 520 -40.95 18.11 -52.96
CA ARG A 520 -40.79 16.77 -53.59
C ARG A 520 -40.87 16.83 -55.15
N ALA A 521 -41.04 15.77 -55.97
CA ALA A 521 -41.55 14.38 -55.83
C ALA A 521 -41.23 13.55 -57.12
N GLU A 522 -41.44 12.22 -57.30
CA GLU A 522 -41.67 10.99 -56.48
C GLU A 522 -41.44 9.75 -57.43
N SER A 523 -41.90 8.48 -57.37
CA SER A 523 -42.80 7.59 -56.55
C SER A 523 -42.55 6.09 -56.95
N PHE A 524 -43.32 5.14 -56.38
CA PHE A 524 -43.49 3.70 -56.79
C PHE A 524 -42.32 2.70 -56.54
N VAL A 525 -42.51 1.40 -56.20
CA VAL A 525 -43.70 0.51 -56.04
C VAL A 525 -43.64 -0.25 -54.67
N ARG A 526 -44.74 -0.91 -54.24
CA ARG A 526 -44.88 -1.74 -53.01
C ARG A 526 -44.75 -3.27 -53.25
N ARG A 527 -44.79 -4.06 -52.14
CA ARG A 527 -45.05 -5.52 -52.00
C ARG A 527 -43.77 -6.40 -51.98
N GLU A 528 -43.72 -7.57 -51.33
CA GLU A 528 -44.74 -8.35 -50.59
C GLU A 528 -44.12 -9.21 -49.46
N ILE A 529 -44.93 -9.74 -48.53
CA ILE A 529 -44.56 -10.80 -47.57
C ILE A 529 -45.73 -11.80 -47.49
N PRO A 530 -45.49 -13.10 -47.70
CA PRO A 530 -45.93 -14.07 -46.67
C PRO A 530 -44.99 -15.28 -46.46
N LYS A 531 -44.82 -15.63 -45.18
CA LYS A 531 -44.76 -16.98 -44.57
C LYS A 531 -44.24 -18.18 -45.40
N PHE A 532 -43.31 -18.92 -44.81
CA PHE A 532 -43.69 -20.13 -44.07
C PHE A 532 -43.01 -20.17 -42.71
#